data_AF-A0A950ZQT3-F1
#
_entry.id   AF-A0A950ZQT3-F1
#
_cell.length_a   1.000
_cell.length_b   1.000
_cell.length_c   1.000
_cell.angle_alpha   90.00
_cell.angle_beta   90.00
_cell.angle_gamma   90.00
#
_symmetry.space_group_name_H-M   'P 1'
#
loop_
_entity.id
_entity.type
_entity.pdbx_description
1 polymer ?
#
loop_
_entity_poly.entity_id
_entity_poly.type
_entity_poly.pdbx_seq_one_letter_code
_entity_poly.pdbx_strand_id
1 'polypeptide(L)'
;MRRHARAPDARMTRAWFAGEAPDFRRRGFWLVLAFLAMAVAVFARLVDVQMLQGKALAAQAAAQHTSSITLHGNRGLILDRDGRVLASNKTVYDVFADPHLIDPGQRSAVADQVAPILRVNRAGVMRALQQPNEFDYLAKGVSQDIEVKLQSLNIPGIGTIPTQQRVYEPSPVPGTSFASTLLGFVNHDGSGQYGLEQYYNDQLAGSPGHSSTLTDILGNPIILSGQQHLDAHDGVNLRLGLDSQIQYWAELALAKGVDDAQAASGTLMVMDTHTGSIRAWAQYPSYDADNYAAGTLANLRDLAVSQPYEPGSVMKVVTFAGGLENRAITPSTVIDERQSVVDGVLIHDWDSRSHGIVSMQTVLDDSLNNGAMKVEQMEGQSAFYGNLLDFGIGAPTGVDIAGEHTVAVPAQASWRDINYATASFGQGVVTTPLEMLAAINAVGNGGVWVQPHAVDAVVDPTTG
;
A
#
# COMPACT_ATOMS: atom_id res chain seq x y z
N MET A 1 -81.36 -31.31 91.74
CA MET A 1 -81.39 -32.27 92.87
C MET A 1 -80.16 -33.17 92.83
N ARG A 2 -79.99 -34.04 93.84
CA ARG A 2 -79.13 -35.27 93.92
C ARG A 2 -79.00 -36.04 92.57
N ARG A 3 -77.99 -36.89 92.26
CA ARG A 3 -76.96 -37.67 93.04
C ARG A 3 -75.82 -38.15 92.07
N HIS A 4 -74.55 -38.35 92.49
CA HIS A 4 -73.80 -39.64 92.73
C HIS A 4 -73.78 -40.72 91.62
N ALA A 5 -72.72 -41.55 91.39
CA ALA A 5 -71.30 -41.57 91.84
C ALA A 5 -70.45 -42.72 91.18
N ARG A 6 -69.09 -42.62 91.23
CA ARG A 6 -67.96 -43.64 91.26
C ARG A 6 -68.00 -44.91 90.34
N ALA A 7 -66.95 -45.36 89.60
CA ALA A 7 -65.48 -45.54 89.82
C ALA A 7 -65.08 -46.85 90.58
N PRO A 8 -63.83 -47.41 90.52
CA PRO A 8 -62.59 -47.10 89.77
C PRO A 8 -62.31 -48.16 88.65
N ASP A 9 -61.13 -48.66 88.18
CA ASP A 9 -59.63 -48.52 88.25
C ASP A 9 -59.05 -49.00 86.86
N ALA A 10 -57.78 -48.99 86.37
CA ALA A 10 -56.36 -49.15 86.83
C ALA A 10 -55.86 -50.63 86.94
N ARG A 11 -54.59 -51.06 86.66
CA ARG A 11 -53.26 -50.40 86.45
C ARG A 11 -52.32 -51.08 85.40
N MET A 12 -51.23 -50.35 85.08
CA MET A 12 -49.93 -50.68 84.44
C MET A 12 -49.39 -52.12 84.62
N THR A 13 -48.63 -52.78 83.72
CA THR A 13 -47.51 -52.46 82.78
C THR A 13 -46.07 -52.39 83.37
N ARG A 14 -45.16 -53.11 82.71
CA ARG A 14 -43.67 -53.08 82.74
C ARG A 14 -43.24 -52.99 81.25
N ALA A 15 -42.30 -52.20 80.73
CA ALA A 15 -40.99 -51.64 81.13
C ALA A 15 -39.90 -52.18 80.17
N TRP A 16 -38.71 -51.56 80.15
CA TRP A 16 -37.51 -51.90 79.35
C TRP A 16 -37.47 -51.47 77.87
N PHE A 17 -36.85 -50.32 77.62
CA PHE A 17 -35.65 -50.22 76.77
C PHE A 17 -34.74 -49.12 77.34
N ALA A 18 -33.43 -49.31 77.26
CA ALA A 18 -32.43 -48.31 77.65
C ALA A 18 -31.48 -48.09 76.47
N GLY A 19 -31.11 -46.84 76.22
CA GLY A 19 -30.14 -46.43 75.21
C GLY A 19 -29.34 -45.25 75.73
N GLU A 20 -28.04 -45.22 75.43
CA GLU A 20 -27.13 -44.21 75.95
C GLU A 20 -27.42 -42.83 75.35
N ALA A 21 -27.32 -41.77 76.17
CA ALA A 21 -27.55 -40.42 75.71
C ALA A 21 -26.40 -39.96 74.77
N PRO A 22 -26.71 -39.37 73.61
CA PRO A 22 -25.67 -38.97 72.65
C PRO A 22 -24.78 -37.85 73.21
N ASP A 23 -23.46 -38.00 73.10
CA ASP A 23 -22.49 -36.98 73.53
C ASP A 23 -22.57 -35.71 72.66
N PHE A 24 -23.37 -34.76 73.12
CA PHE A 24 -23.55 -33.45 72.49
C PHE A 24 -22.25 -32.64 72.38
N ARG A 25 -21.27 -32.84 73.29
CA ARG A 25 -20.02 -32.07 73.28
C ARG A 25 -19.13 -32.50 72.11
N ARG A 26 -19.00 -33.81 71.85
CA ARG A 26 -18.30 -34.32 70.66
C ARG A 26 -18.94 -33.83 69.36
N ARG A 27 -20.27 -33.86 69.27
CA ARG A 27 -21.00 -33.38 68.07
C ARG A 27 -20.77 -31.88 67.83
N GLY A 28 -20.84 -31.05 68.89
CA GLY A 28 -20.53 -29.63 68.81
C GLY A 28 -19.09 -29.34 68.34
N PHE A 29 -18.11 -30.07 68.87
CA PHE A 29 -16.70 -29.93 68.47
C PHE A 29 -16.50 -30.21 66.96
N TRP A 30 -17.04 -31.31 66.44
CA TRP A 30 -16.91 -31.63 65.00
C TRP A 30 -17.64 -30.62 64.10
N LEU A 31 -18.77 -30.08 64.52
CA LEU A 31 -19.48 -29.02 63.78
C LEU A 31 -18.66 -27.72 63.73
N VAL A 32 -18.06 -27.29 64.85
CA VAL A 32 -17.17 -26.12 64.89
C VAL A 32 -15.93 -26.34 64.02
N LEU A 33 -15.33 -27.54 64.06
CA LEU A 33 -14.16 -27.87 63.24
C LEU A 33 -14.50 -27.86 61.74
N ALA A 34 -15.67 -28.37 61.35
CA ALA A 34 -16.14 -28.32 59.96
C ALA A 34 -16.41 -26.87 59.50
N PHE A 35 -17.01 -26.03 60.36
CA PHE A 35 -17.22 -24.61 60.06
C PHE A 35 -15.91 -23.83 59.93
N LEU A 36 -14.92 -24.14 60.78
CA LEU A 36 -13.59 -23.54 60.71
C LEU A 36 -12.84 -23.97 59.44
N ALA A 37 -12.89 -25.25 59.06
CA ALA A 37 -12.32 -25.75 57.82
C ALA A 37 -12.96 -25.11 56.58
N MET A 38 -14.29 -24.92 56.59
CA MET A 38 -15.02 -24.22 55.54
C MET A 38 -14.61 -22.73 55.46
N ALA A 39 -14.48 -22.04 56.60
CA ALA A 39 -14.03 -20.65 56.63
C ALA A 39 -12.59 -20.49 56.09
N VAL A 40 -11.68 -21.42 56.45
CA VAL A 40 -10.31 -21.45 55.92
C VAL A 40 -10.29 -21.73 54.42
N ALA A 41 -11.13 -22.64 53.90
CA ALA A 41 -11.24 -22.91 52.48
C ALA A 41 -11.76 -21.71 51.67
N VAL A 42 -12.78 -21.00 52.18
CA VAL A 42 -13.29 -19.76 51.58
C VAL A 42 -12.24 -18.65 51.61
N PHE A 43 -11.52 -18.49 52.72
CA PHE A 43 -10.45 -17.49 52.84
C PHE A 43 -9.28 -17.80 51.88
N ALA A 44 -8.86 -19.06 51.77
CA ALA A 44 -7.84 -19.50 50.83
C ALA A 44 -8.25 -19.21 49.37
N ARG A 45 -9.52 -19.47 49.00
CA ARG A 45 -10.04 -19.13 47.66
C ARG A 45 -10.14 -17.62 47.44
N LEU A 46 -10.43 -16.82 48.47
CA LEU A 46 -10.42 -15.36 48.37
C LEU A 46 -9.00 -14.82 48.10
N VAL A 47 -7.99 -15.35 48.80
CA VAL A 47 -6.57 -14.99 48.58
C VAL A 47 -6.10 -15.42 47.19
N ASP A 48 -6.46 -16.62 46.75
CA ASP A 48 -6.19 -17.10 45.39
C ASP A 48 -6.79 -16.17 44.31
N VAL A 49 -8.07 -15.82 44.43
CA VAL A 49 -8.75 -14.91 43.49
C VAL A 49 -8.19 -13.48 43.54
N GLN A 50 -7.91 -12.93 44.73
CA GLN A 50 -7.48 -11.52 44.86
C GLN A 50 -5.98 -11.27 44.73
N MET A 51 -5.11 -12.20 45.17
CA MET A 51 -3.66 -12.00 45.15
C MET A 51 -2.94 -12.75 44.03
N LEU A 52 -3.34 -13.99 43.71
CA LEU A 52 -2.72 -14.76 42.64
C LEU A 52 -3.34 -14.41 41.27
N GLN A 53 -4.67 -14.46 41.19
CA GLN A 53 -5.42 -14.20 39.96
C GLN A 53 -5.77 -12.72 39.78
N GLY A 54 -5.73 -11.90 40.84
CA GLY A 54 -6.27 -10.54 40.85
C GLY A 54 -5.69 -9.62 39.78
N LYS A 55 -4.39 -9.71 39.47
CA LYS A 55 -3.77 -8.96 38.36
C LYS A 55 -4.29 -9.39 36.99
N ALA A 56 -4.48 -10.70 36.78
CA ALA A 56 -4.98 -11.23 35.51
C ALA A 56 -6.48 -10.92 35.33
N LEU A 57 -7.27 -11.05 36.40
CA LEU A 57 -8.70 -10.70 36.41
C LEU A 57 -8.92 -9.19 36.24
N ALA A 58 -8.08 -8.35 36.85
CA ALA A 58 -8.12 -6.90 36.65
C ALA A 58 -7.71 -6.51 35.21
N ALA A 59 -6.72 -7.18 34.63
CA ALA A 59 -6.34 -6.97 33.22
C ALA A 59 -7.44 -7.43 32.24
N GLN A 60 -8.11 -8.55 32.52
CA GLN A 60 -9.26 -9.02 31.74
C GLN A 60 -10.45 -8.06 31.85
N ALA A 61 -10.79 -7.60 33.07
CA ALA A 61 -11.84 -6.61 33.28
C ALA A 61 -11.50 -5.27 32.61
N ALA A 62 -10.25 -4.81 32.67
CA ALA A 62 -9.80 -3.61 31.97
C ALA A 62 -9.92 -3.78 30.44
N ALA A 63 -9.56 -4.94 29.89
CA ALA A 63 -9.73 -5.24 28.46
C ALA A 63 -11.22 -5.34 28.04
N GLN A 64 -12.13 -5.68 28.96
CA GLN A 64 -13.58 -5.67 28.70
C GLN A 64 -14.22 -4.28 28.84
N HIS A 65 -13.60 -3.36 29.59
CA HIS A 65 -14.13 -2.02 29.84
C HIS A 65 -13.40 -0.89 29.10
N THR A 66 -12.30 -1.17 28.39
CA THR A 66 -11.52 -0.15 27.66
C THR A 66 -11.77 -0.25 26.17
N SER A 67 -12.53 0.70 25.63
CA SER A 67 -12.57 0.91 24.18
C SER A 67 -11.34 1.71 23.75
N SER A 68 -10.51 1.14 22.89
CA SER A 68 -9.35 1.81 22.30
C SER A 68 -9.70 2.25 20.89
N ILE A 69 -9.90 3.56 20.71
CA ILE A 69 -10.07 4.14 19.38
C ILE A 69 -8.68 4.54 18.87
N THR A 70 -8.25 3.92 17.77
CA THR A 70 -7.06 4.34 17.03
C THR A 70 -7.39 5.63 16.27
N LEU A 71 -6.61 6.67 16.50
CA LEU A 71 -6.70 7.93 15.78
C LEU A 71 -5.65 7.90 14.67
N HIS A 72 -6.08 7.81 13.42
CA HIS A 72 -5.15 7.83 12.29
C HIS A 72 -4.76 9.27 11.96
N GLY A 73 -3.46 9.52 11.79
CA GLY A 73 -2.97 10.80 11.27
C GLY A 73 -3.39 10.98 9.81
N ASN A 74 -3.37 12.23 9.33
CA ASN A 74 -3.59 12.50 7.92
C ASN A 74 -2.40 11.98 7.10
N ARG A 75 -2.67 11.22 6.05
CA ARG A 75 -1.63 10.74 5.13
C ARG A 75 -1.01 11.93 4.38
N GLY A 76 0.31 12.09 4.38
CA GLY A 76 1.00 13.26 3.81
C GLY A 76 0.58 13.57 2.37
N LEU A 77 0.50 14.83 2.00
CA LEU A 77 0.15 15.27 0.65
C LEU A 77 1.28 14.93 -0.33
N ILE A 78 0.94 14.65 -1.59
CA ILE A 78 1.92 14.67 -2.68
C ILE A 78 1.68 15.94 -3.49
N LEU A 79 2.73 16.73 -3.66
CA LEU A 79 2.74 18.05 -4.28
C LEU A 79 3.69 18.06 -5.47
N ASP A 80 3.38 18.82 -6.52
CA ASP A 80 4.32 19.10 -7.60
C ASP A 80 5.42 20.08 -7.17
N ARG A 81 6.39 20.32 -8.07
CA ARG A 81 7.54 21.21 -7.84
C ARG A 81 7.20 22.61 -7.31
N ASP A 82 6.04 23.14 -7.69
CA ASP A 82 5.60 24.50 -7.39
C ASP A 82 4.54 24.52 -6.25
N GLY A 83 4.24 23.36 -5.67
CA GLY A 83 3.34 23.20 -4.53
C GLY A 83 1.88 22.90 -4.89
N ARG A 84 1.56 22.60 -6.16
CA ARG A 84 0.21 22.14 -6.55
C ARG A 84 -0.02 20.74 -6.00
N VAL A 85 -1.12 20.55 -5.27
CA VAL A 85 -1.53 19.24 -4.77
C VAL A 85 -1.83 18.29 -5.92
N LEU A 86 -1.29 17.07 -5.84
CA LEU A 86 -1.48 15.96 -6.80
C LEU A 86 -2.22 14.78 -6.15
N ALA A 87 -1.90 14.49 -4.88
CA ALA A 87 -2.62 13.52 -4.04
C ALA A 87 -2.94 14.13 -2.66
N SER A 88 -4.15 13.90 -2.18
CA SER A 88 -4.72 14.50 -0.97
C SER A 88 -5.63 13.53 -0.22
N ASN A 89 -6.10 13.92 0.96
CA ASN A 89 -7.10 13.15 1.70
C ASN A 89 -8.44 13.88 1.74
N LYS A 90 -9.51 13.10 1.76
CA LYS A 90 -10.89 13.56 1.86
C LYS A 90 -11.57 12.82 2.99
N THR A 91 -12.16 13.55 3.92
CA THR A 91 -13.00 12.97 4.96
C THR A 91 -14.24 12.33 4.33
N VAL A 92 -14.42 11.06 4.62
CA VAL A 92 -15.54 10.21 4.24
C VAL A 92 -16.03 9.47 5.49
N TYR A 93 -17.03 8.61 5.35
CA TYR A 93 -17.64 7.94 6.50
C TYR A 93 -17.82 6.45 6.23
N ASP A 94 -17.35 5.60 7.14
CA ASP A 94 -17.68 4.18 7.13
C ASP A 94 -18.99 3.98 7.91
N VAL A 95 -19.95 3.28 7.31
CA VAL A 95 -21.30 3.08 7.85
C VAL A 95 -21.39 1.66 8.41
N PHE A 96 -21.76 1.57 9.68
CA PHE A 96 -21.86 0.30 10.40
C PHE A 96 -23.25 0.06 10.97
N ALA A 97 -23.51 -1.20 11.31
CA ALA A 97 -24.68 -1.62 12.08
C ALA A 97 -24.28 -2.36 13.37
N ASP A 98 -25.01 -2.09 14.44
CA ASP A 98 -25.12 -2.95 15.62
C ASP A 98 -26.50 -3.63 15.63
N PRO A 99 -26.59 -4.90 15.18
CA PRO A 99 -27.79 -5.72 15.28
C PRO A 99 -28.45 -5.78 16.67
N HIS A 100 -27.73 -5.64 17.79
CA HIS A 100 -28.31 -5.74 19.13
C HIS A 100 -29.16 -4.53 19.52
N LEU A 101 -28.82 -3.35 19.00
CA LEU A 101 -29.60 -2.12 19.19
C LEU A 101 -30.83 -2.05 18.26
N ILE A 102 -30.96 -2.96 17.28
CA ILE A 102 -32.06 -2.97 16.30
C ILE A 102 -33.04 -4.12 16.60
N ASP A 103 -34.25 -3.76 17.03
CA ASP A 103 -35.39 -4.65 17.22
C ASP A 103 -35.56 -5.62 16.02
N PRO A 104 -35.53 -6.95 16.23
CA PRO A 104 -35.73 -7.95 15.19
C PRO A 104 -36.95 -7.72 14.28
N GLY A 105 -38.04 -7.14 14.81
CA GLY A 105 -39.22 -6.79 14.02
C GLY A 105 -39.02 -5.60 13.08
N GLN A 106 -38.09 -4.70 13.39
CA GLN A 106 -37.81 -3.49 12.61
C GLN A 106 -36.68 -3.65 11.59
N ARG A 107 -35.82 -4.68 11.71
CA ARG A 107 -34.68 -4.94 10.82
C ARG A 107 -35.03 -4.92 9.31
N SER A 108 -36.26 -5.32 8.94
CA SER A 108 -36.73 -5.17 7.55
C SER A 108 -36.89 -3.70 7.14
N ALA A 109 -37.60 -2.91 7.93
CA ALA A 109 -37.83 -1.49 7.63
C ALA A 109 -36.51 -0.70 7.62
N VAL A 110 -35.56 -1.04 8.51
CA VAL A 110 -34.20 -0.48 8.50
C VAL A 110 -33.49 -0.83 7.19
N ALA A 111 -33.51 -2.09 6.75
CA ALA A 111 -32.92 -2.49 5.46
C ALA A 111 -33.58 -1.80 4.24
N ASP A 112 -34.90 -1.57 4.30
CA ASP A 112 -35.65 -0.85 3.26
C ASP A 112 -35.31 0.65 3.19
N GLN A 113 -34.96 1.28 4.32
CA GLN A 113 -34.57 2.69 4.39
C GLN A 113 -33.09 2.93 4.09
N VAL A 114 -32.20 2.09 4.63
CA VAL A 114 -30.74 2.28 4.56
C VAL A 114 -30.17 1.87 3.21
N ALA A 115 -30.63 0.77 2.62
CA ALA A 115 -30.05 0.25 1.37
C ALA A 115 -30.14 1.22 0.17
N PRO A 116 -31.25 1.94 -0.07
CA PRO A 116 -31.32 2.94 -1.14
C PRO A 116 -30.41 4.15 -0.92
N ILE A 117 -30.21 4.57 0.33
CA ILE A 117 -29.33 5.70 0.70
C ILE A 117 -27.86 5.34 0.45
N LEU A 118 -27.46 4.13 0.87
CA LEU A 118 -26.13 3.57 0.62
C LEU A 118 -25.90 3.10 -0.82
N ARG A 119 -26.95 2.97 -1.63
CA ARG A 119 -26.96 2.35 -2.97
C ARG A 119 -26.47 0.88 -2.99
N VAL A 120 -26.54 0.18 -1.86
CA VAL A 120 -26.15 -1.24 -1.73
C VAL A 120 -27.35 -2.18 -1.89
N ASN A 121 -27.08 -3.48 -2.06
CA ASN A 121 -28.13 -4.48 -2.12
C ASN A 121 -28.78 -4.67 -0.72
N ARG A 122 -30.09 -4.47 -0.64
CA ARG A 122 -30.95 -4.73 0.54
C ARG A 122 -30.69 -6.10 1.21
N ALA A 123 -30.42 -7.14 0.42
CA ALA A 123 -30.13 -8.48 0.95
C ALA A 123 -28.76 -8.58 1.65
N GLY A 124 -27.82 -7.68 1.33
CA GLY A 124 -26.57 -7.52 2.07
C GLY A 124 -26.81 -6.88 3.44
N VAL A 125 -27.51 -5.73 3.46
CA VAL A 125 -27.87 -5.03 4.71
C VAL A 125 -28.68 -5.95 5.64
N MET A 126 -29.70 -6.64 5.12
CA MET A 126 -30.47 -7.61 5.89
C MET A 126 -29.60 -8.74 6.48
N ARG A 127 -28.56 -9.20 5.76
CA ARG A 127 -27.66 -10.26 6.26
C ARG A 127 -26.81 -9.78 7.44
N ALA A 128 -26.26 -8.56 7.35
CA ALA A 128 -25.52 -7.92 8.44
C ALA A 128 -26.43 -7.74 9.67
N LEU A 129 -27.61 -7.16 9.46
CA LEU A 129 -28.64 -7.01 10.50
C LEU A 129 -29.12 -8.35 11.11
N GLN A 130 -28.88 -9.49 10.47
CA GLN A 130 -29.25 -10.82 10.98
C GLN A 130 -28.13 -11.54 11.75
N GLN A 131 -26.89 -11.06 11.71
CA GLN A 131 -25.81 -11.66 12.51
C GLN A 131 -25.98 -11.32 14.00
N PRO A 132 -25.57 -12.21 14.93
CA PRO A 132 -25.48 -11.92 16.36
C PRO A 132 -24.16 -11.18 16.68
N ASN A 133 -23.84 -10.16 15.89
CA ASN A 133 -22.64 -9.35 16.04
C ASN A 133 -23.01 -8.01 16.71
N GLU A 134 -22.06 -7.40 17.43
CA GLU A 134 -22.18 -6.01 17.93
C GLU A 134 -21.76 -4.98 16.87
N PHE A 135 -21.12 -5.42 15.78
CA PHE A 135 -20.60 -4.56 14.72
C PHE A 135 -20.54 -5.31 13.38
N ASP A 136 -21.02 -4.69 12.30
CA ASP A 136 -20.80 -5.12 10.91
C ASP A 136 -20.81 -3.90 9.97
N TYR A 137 -19.97 -3.89 8.92
CA TYR A 137 -19.88 -2.77 7.97
C TYR A 137 -20.94 -2.89 6.87
N LEU A 138 -21.80 -1.87 6.73
CA LEU A 138 -22.80 -1.80 5.66
C LEU A 138 -22.25 -1.16 4.38
N ALA A 139 -21.35 -0.18 4.53
CA ALA A 139 -20.62 0.48 3.45
C ALA A 139 -19.35 1.15 4.01
N LYS A 140 -18.34 1.35 3.17
CA LYS A 140 -17.15 2.16 3.49
C LYS A 140 -17.10 3.42 2.62
N GLY A 141 -16.44 4.46 3.10
CA GLY A 141 -16.11 5.65 2.31
C GLY A 141 -17.31 6.45 1.74
N VAL A 142 -18.44 6.50 2.44
CA VAL A 142 -19.60 7.28 1.97
C VAL A 142 -19.37 8.78 2.13
N SER A 143 -20.00 9.60 1.29
CA SER A 143 -19.89 11.06 1.39
C SER A 143 -20.66 11.61 2.60
N GLN A 144 -20.30 12.83 3.03
CA GLN A 144 -21.02 13.55 4.08
C GLN A 144 -22.52 13.71 3.78
N ASP A 145 -22.88 13.89 2.50
CA ASP A 145 -24.27 13.89 2.03
C ASP A 145 -25.04 12.60 2.36
N ILE A 146 -24.36 11.47 2.52
CA ILE A 146 -24.96 10.17 2.87
C ILE A 146 -24.98 10.02 4.40
N GLU A 147 -23.93 10.42 5.10
CA GLU A 147 -23.85 10.45 6.57
C GLU A 147 -24.98 11.31 7.18
N VAL A 148 -25.13 12.57 6.76
CA VAL A 148 -26.21 13.48 7.22
C VAL A 148 -27.60 12.86 6.98
N LYS A 149 -27.79 12.17 5.84
CA LYS A 149 -29.07 11.50 5.54
C LYS A 149 -29.33 10.31 6.48
N LEU A 150 -28.32 9.47 6.75
CA LEU A 150 -28.46 8.34 7.68
C LEU A 150 -28.72 8.82 9.11
N GLN A 151 -27.96 9.81 9.59
CA GLN A 151 -28.16 10.40 10.92
C GLN A 151 -29.57 11.01 11.06
N SER A 152 -30.10 11.64 10.01
CA SER A 152 -31.46 12.21 10.02
C SER A 152 -32.58 11.17 10.27
N LEU A 153 -32.33 9.88 9.96
CA LEU A 153 -33.29 8.80 10.24
C LEU A 153 -33.35 8.40 11.73
N ASN A 154 -32.34 8.76 12.52
CA ASN A 154 -32.26 8.46 13.96
C ASN A 154 -32.49 6.97 14.32
N ILE A 155 -32.02 6.05 13.46
CA ILE A 155 -32.19 4.60 13.67
C ILE A 155 -31.18 4.13 14.74
N PRO A 156 -31.63 3.57 15.88
CA PRO A 156 -30.72 2.98 16.87
C PRO A 156 -29.87 1.88 16.22
N GLY A 157 -28.57 1.82 16.54
CA GLY A 157 -27.68 0.81 15.98
C GLY A 157 -27.31 0.99 14.50
N ILE A 158 -27.63 2.12 13.85
CA ILE A 158 -27.00 2.52 12.58
C ILE A 158 -26.09 3.71 12.85
N GLY A 159 -24.79 3.57 12.56
CA GLY A 159 -23.79 4.56 12.91
C GLY A 159 -22.84 4.89 11.75
N THR A 160 -22.08 5.97 11.95
CA THR A 160 -21.01 6.42 11.03
C THR A 160 -19.73 6.63 11.81
N ILE A 161 -18.60 6.23 11.22
CA ILE A 161 -17.25 6.50 11.71
C ILE A 161 -16.57 7.39 10.67
N PRO A 162 -16.07 8.59 11.01
CA PRO A 162 -15.31 9.40 10.08
C PRO A 162 -13.99 8.71 9.74
N THR A 163 -13.73 8.54 8.45
CA THR A 163 -12.53 7.91 7.89
C THR A 163 -11.91 8.82 6.83
N GLN A 164 -10.67 8.55 6.42
CA GLN A 164 -9.98 9.29 5.35
C GLN A 164 -9.89 8.43 4.09
N GLN A 165 -10.31 8.98 2.95
CA GLN A 165 -10.06 8.40 1.64
C GLN A 165 -8.96 9.20 0.93
N ARG A 166 -8.03 8.50 0.28
CA ARG A 166 -7.04 9.11 -0.60
C ARG A 166 -7.70 9.52 -1.93
N VAL A 167 -7.37 10.71 -2.41
CA VAL A 167 -7.94 11.31 -3.62
C VAL A 167 -6.83 11.92 -4.49
N TYR A 168 -6.85 11.62 -5.78
CA TYR A 168 -5.86 12.05 -6.77
C TYR A 168 -6.45 13.07 -7.75
N GLU A 169 -5.64 14.00 -8.25
CA GLU A 169 -6.08 14.94 -9.29
C GLU A 169 -6.45 14.20 -10.60
N PRO A 170 -7.46 14.67 -11.36
CA PRO A 170 -7.86 14.07 -12.62
C PRO A 170 -6.87 14.39 -13.76
N SER A 171 -6.60 13.42 -14.63
CA SER A 171 -5.79 13.60 -15.84
C SER A 171 -6.55 14.37 -16.95
N PRO A 172 -5.86 15.05 -17.89
CA PRO A 172 -6.41 15.37 -19.21
C PRO A 172 -6.98 14.17 -19.98
N VAL A 173 -6.51 12.94 -19.69
CA VAL A 173 -6.99 11.70 -20.31
C VAL A 173 -8.23 11.20 -19.55
N PRO A 174 -9.42 11.16 -20.18
CA PRO A 174 -10.68 10.88 -19.48
C PRO A 174 -10.70 9.52 -18.78
N GLY A 175 -11.15 9.51 -17.51
CA GLY A 175 -11.26 8.28 -16.72
C GLY A 175 -9.92 7.77 -16.16
N THR A 176 -8.93 8.65 -16.00
CA THR A 176 -7.62 8.33 -15.39
C THR A 176 -7.17 9.45 -14.45
N SER A 177 -6.31 9.12 -13.48
CA SER A 177 -5.73 10.10 -12.55
C SER A 177 -4.38 10.60 -13.06
N PHE A 178 -4.07 11.85 -12.74
CA PHE A 178 -2.86 12.55 -13.14
C PHE A 178 -1.61 11.90 -12.53
N ALA A 179 -0.62 11.61 -13.37
CA ALA A 179 0.63 10.91 -13.03
C ALA A 179 0.41 9.56 -12.30
N SER A 180 -0.70 8.86 -12.53
CA SER A 180 -1.13 7.75 -11.67
C SER A 180 -0.12 6.60 -11.54
N THR A 181 0.65 6.25 -12.57
CA THR A 181 1.66 5.18 -12.44
C THR A 181 2.87 5.61 -11.60
N LEU A 182 3.27 6.90 -11.68
CA LEU A 182 4.28 7.48 -10.79
C LEU A 182 3.76 7.53 -9.35
N LEU A 183 2.58 8.09 -9.13
CA LEU A 183 2.01 8.25 -7.79
C LEU A 183 1.71 6.88 -7.14
N GLY A 184 1.19 5.92 -7.91
CA GLY A 184 0.60 4.70 -7.40
C GLY A 184 -0.85 4.90 -6.97
N PHE A 185 -1.33 4.10 -6.03
CA PHE A 185 -2.61 4.29 -5.36
C PHE A 185 -2.53 3.87 -3.89
N VAL A 186 -3.64 3.99 -3.15
CA VAL A 186 -3.75 3.56 -1.74
C VAL A 186 -4.98 2.67 -1.61
N ASN A 187 -4.83 1.53 -0.91
CA ASN A 187 -5.93 0.58 -0.73
C ASN A 187 -6.91 1.02 0.38
N HIS A 188 -8.04 0.30 0.53
CA HIS A 188 -9.06 0.59 1.55
C HIS A 188 -8.59 0.48 3.01
N ASP A 189 -7.38 -0.02 3.27
CA ASP A 189 -6.76 -0.13 4.59
C ASP A 189 -5.69 0.97 4.83
N GLY A 190 -5.56 1.94 3.91
CA GLY A 190 -4.62 3.07 4.02
C GLY A 190 -3.18 2.77 3.59
N SER A 191 -2.93 1.56 3.07
CA SER A 191 -1.60 1.09 2.63
C SER A 191 -1.37 1.40 1.15
N GLY A 192 -0.24 2.07 0.86
CA GLY A 192 0.15 2.43 -0.51
C GLY A 192 0.51 1.23 -1.39
N GLN A 193 0.11 1.29 -2.65
CA GLN A 193 0.26 0.23 -3.66
C GLN A 193 0.85 0.84 -4.93
N TYR A 194 2.00 0.31 -5.38
CA TYR A 194 2.81 0.85 -6.47
C TYR A 194 3.29 2.31 -6.26
N GLY A 195 4.14 2.78 -7.17
CA GLY A 195 4.54 4.18 -7.27
C GLY A 195 5.23 4.74 -6.01
N LEU A 196 5.07 6.05 -5.81
CA LEU A 196 5.51 6.78 -4.63
C LEU A 196 4.69 6.43 -3.39
N GLU A 197 3.39 6.17 -3.53
CA GLU A 197 2.50 5.82 -2.41
C GLU A 197 2.97 4.55 -1.69
N GLN A 198 3.47 3.55 -2.42
CA GLN A 198 4.12 2.38 -1.82
C GLN A 198 5.55 2.66 -1.35
N TYR A 199 6.41 3.31 -2.15
CA TYR A 199 7.82 3.53 -1.78
C TYR A 199 7.96 4.35 -0.49
N TYR A 200 7.20 5.45 -0.41
CA TYR A 200 7.17 6.34 0.74
C TYR A 200 6.07 6.00 1.74
N ASN A 201 5.47 4.80 1.70
CA ASN A 201 4.30 4.47 2.52
C ASN A 201 4.49 4.80 4.01
N ASP A 202 5.62 4.43 4.59
CA ASP A 202 5.89 4.56 6.03
C ASP A 202 6.17 6.03 6.45
N GLN A 203 6.49 6.89 5.48
CA GLN A 203 6.63 8.34 5.66
C GLN A 203 5.28 9.05 5.44
N LEU A 204 4.58 8.67 4.37
CA LEU A 204 3.27 9.20 4.00
C LEU A 204 2.19 8.84 5.01
N ALA A 205 2.18 7.63 5.59
CA ALA A 205 1.11 7.17 6.47
C ALA A 205 1.05 7.89 7.84
N GLY A 206 2.14 8.54 8.26
CA GLY A 206 2.28 9.06 9.61
C GLY A 206 2.32 7.95 10.67
N SER A 207 2.01 8.28 11.93
CA SER A 207 1.88 7.28 12.99
C SER A 207 0.53 7.38 13.70
N PRO A 208 -0.22 6.27 13.86
CA PRO A 208 -1.50 6.29 14.54
C PRO A 208 -1.35 6.64 16.02
N GLY A 209 -2.17 7.58 16.48
CA GLY A 209 -2.44 7.83 17.88
C GLY A 209 -3.42 6.81 18.46
N HIS A 210 -3.54 6.80 19.78
CA HIS A 210 -4.46 5.93 20.51
C HIS A 210 -5.18 6.70 21.61
N SER A 211 -6.50 6.67 21.62
CA SER A 211 -7.33 7.25 22.67
C SER A 211 -8.10 6.15 23.39
N SER A 212 -7.61 5.73 24.56
CA SER A 212 -8.30 4.78 25.42
C SER A 212 -9.41 5.48 26.19
N THR A 213 -10.65 5.04 26.04
CA THR A 213 -11.78 5.52 26.86
C THR A 213 -12.47 4.34 27.53
N LEU A 214 -12.69 4.46 28.85
CA LEU A 214 -13.47 3.48 29.60
C LEU A 214 -14.94 3.60 29.20
N THR A 215 -15.61 2.49 28.94
CA THR A 215 -17.03 2.45 28.57
C THR A 215 -17.85 1.68 29.61
N ASP A 216 -19.09 2.13 29.83
CA ASP A 216 -20.06 1.37 30.61
C ASP A 216 -20.59 0.14 29.85
N ILE A 217 -21.44 -0.64 30.51
CA ILE A 217 -22.06 -1.86 29.94
C ILE A 217 -23.11 -1.56 28.84
N LEU A 218 -23.26 -0.30 28.43
CA LEU A 218 -24.12 0.18 27.34
C LEU A 218 -23.31 0.96 26.28
N GLY A 219 -21.97 0.94 26.36
CA GLY A 219 -21.06 1.62 25.43
C GLY A 219 -20.83 3.11 25.70
N ASN A 220 -21.42 3.71 26.74
CA ASN A 220 -21.26 5.14 27.01
C ASN A 220 -19.86 5.45 27.58
N PRO A 221 -19.19 6.53 27.13
CA PRO A 221 -17.86 6.91 27.61
C PRO A 221 -17.90 7.41 29.07
N ILE A 222 -17.22 6.69 29.96
CA ILE A 222 -17.00 7.06 31.35
C ILE A 222 -15.78 8.00 31.41
N ILE A 223 -16.03 9.31 31.55
CA ILE A 223 -14.99 10.32 31.69
C ILE A 223 -14.32 10.21 33.07
N LEU A 224 -13.25 9.42 33.14
CA LEU A 224 -12.34 9.31 34.28
C LEU A 224 -10.99 9.96 33.93
N SER A 225 -10.33 10.54 34.93
CA SER A 225 -9.12 11.37 34.81
C SER A 225 -7.83 10.57 34.55
N GLY A 226 -7.89 9.57 33.65
CA GLY A 226 -6.83 8.63 33.36
C GLY A 226 -6.89 8.06 31.94
N GLN A 227 -7.51 8.76 30.99
CA GLN A 227 -7.42 8.41 29.58
C GLN A 227 -5.95 8.43 29.15
N GLN A 228 -5.46 7.32 28.59
CA GLN A 228 -4.24 7.35 27.80
C GLN A 228 -4.60 7.90 26.42
N HIS A 229 -4.10 9.10 26.15
CA HIS A 229 -4.19 9.76 24.86
C HIS A 229 -2.77 9.88 24.31
N LEU A 230 -2.52 9.19 23.20
CA LEU A 230 -1.38 9.39 22.32
C LEU A 230 -1.93 10.12 21.11
N ASP A 231 -1.46 11.34 20.88
CA ASP A 231 -1.81 12.10 19.68
C ASP A 231 -1.40 11.34 18.42
N ALA A 232 -2.16 11.51 17.34
CA ALA A 232 -1.76 11.02 16.04
C ALA A 232 -0.75 11.99 15.41
N HIS A 233 0.25 11.46 14.70
CA HIS A 233 1.15 12.26 13.90
C HIS A 233 0.80 12.09 12.42
N ASP A 234 0.54 13.22 11.76
CA ASP A 234 0.34 13.28 10.31
C ASP A 234 1.61 12.85 9.57
N GLY A 235 1.45 12.27 8.39
CA GLY A 235 2.56 11.90 7.53
C GLY A 235 3.22 13.09 6.86
N VAL A 236 4.49 12.95 6.52
CA VAL A 236 5.26 14.00 5.83
C VAL A 236 4.79 14.15 4.38
N ASN A 237 4.75 15.39 3.91
CA ASN A 237 4.40 15.68 2.52
C ASN A 237 5.59 15.40 1.60
N LEU A 238 5.32 14.97 0.37
CA LEU A 238 6.32 14.86 -0.69
C LEU A 238 6.17 16.03 -1.65
N ARG A 239 7.25 16.76 -1.92
CA ARG A 239 7.34 17.71 -3.04
C ARG A 239 8.13 17.05 -4.17
N LEU A 240 7.47 16.83 -5.30
CA LEU A 240 8.05 16.16 -6.46
C LEU A 240 8.91 17.13 -7.29
N GLY A 241 9.79 16.55 -8.10
CA GLY A 241 10.41 17.23 -9.24
C GLY A 241 9.45 17.51 -10.39
N LEU A 242 8.31 16.81 -10.40
CA LEU A 242 7.31 16.83 -11.47
C LEU A 242 6.74 18.23 -11.68
N ASP A 243 6.67 18.63 -12.94
CA ASP A 243 6.07 19.89 -13.40
C ASP A 243 4.68 19.59 -13.95
N SER A 244 3.63 20.15 -13.34
CA SER A 244 2.25 19.86 -13.76
C SER A 244 1.94 20.30 -15.20
N GLN A 245 2.66 21.26 -15.77
CA GLN A 245 2.45 21.68 -17.16
C GLN A 245 3.12 20.69 -18.13
N ILE A 246 4.36 20.28 -17.84
CA ILE A 246 5.06 19.27 -18.65
C ILE A 246 4.31 17.92 -18.58
N GLN A 247 3.87 17.50 -17.38
CA GLN A 247 3.08 16.28 -17.20
C GLN A 247 1.75 16.31 -17.98
N TYR A 248 1.00 17.42 -17.91
CA TYR A 248 -0.26 17.58 -18.65
C TYR A 248 -0.09 17.38 -20.16
N TRP A 249 0.94 18.01 -20.73
CA TRP A 249 1.23 17.86 -22.16
C TRP A 249 1.83 16.49 -22.49
N ALA A 250 2.60 15.87 -21.60
CA ALA A 250 3.13 14.52 -21.76
C ALA A 250 2.01 13.49 -21.85
N GLU A 251 1.04 13.49 -20.92
CA GLU A 251 -0.11 12.57 -20.93
C GLU A 251 -0.97 12.76 -22.19
N LEU A 252 -1.30 14.00 -22.53
CA LEU A 252 -2.15 14.31 -23.69
C LEU A 252 -1.47 13.96 -25.03
N ALA A 253 -0.17 14.23 -25.17
CA ALA A 253 0.59 13.88 -26.36
C ALA A 253 0.82 12.37 -26.48
N LEU A 254 1.07 11.68 -25.36
CA LEU A 254 1.28 10.23 -25.32
C LEU A 254 0.00 9.46 -25.67
N ALA A 255 -1.13 9.81 -25.05
CA ALA A 255 -2.42 9.17 -25.34
C ALA A 255 -2.78 9.32 -26.82
N LYS A 256 -2.68 10.56 -27.36
CA LYS A 256 -2.88 10.80 -28.79
C LYS A 256 -1.89 10.03 -29.67
N GLY A 257 -0.61 9.96 -29.30
CA GLY A 257 0.41 9.25 -30.06
C GLY A 257 0.17 7.74 -30.15
N VAL A 258 -0.26 7.13 -29.04
CA VAL A 258 -0.63 5.70 -28.99
C VAL A 258 -1.90 5.42 -29.78
N ASP A 259 -2.94 6.26 -29.65
CA ASP A 259 -4.19 6.14 -30.42
C ASP A 259 -3.95 6.32 -31.93
N ASP A 260 -3.21 7.36 -32.35
CA ASP A 260 -2.86 7.63 -33.76
C ASP A 260 -2.04 6.49 -34.38
N ALA A 261 -1.12 5.90 -33.61
CA ALA A 261 -0.28 4.78 -34.04
C ALA A 261 -0.97 3.40 -33.93
N GLN A 262 -2.17 3.34 -33.35
CA GLN A 262 -2.87 2.11 -32.96
C GLN A 262 -2.00 1.16 -32.09
N ALA A 263 -1.12 1.72 -31.27
CA ALA A 263 -0.19 0.95 -30.44
C ALA A 263 -0.89 0.37 -29.20
N ALA A 264 -0.36 -0.74 -28.66
CA ALA A 264 -0.95 -1.40 -27.50
C ALA A 264 -0.72 -0.64 -26.17
N SER A 265 0.39 0.09 -26.08
CA SER A 265 0.73 0.98 -24.96
C SER A 265 1.90 1.90 -25.35
N GLY A 266 2.18 2.90 -24.54
CA GLY A 266 3.37 3.74 -24.61
C GLY A 266 3.69 4.39 -23.27
N THR A 267 4.89 4.96 -23.18
CA THR A 267 5.45 5.62 -22.00
C THR A 267 6.23 6.85 -22.44
N LEU A 268 6.15 7.95 -21.69
CA LEU A 268 6.86 9.20 -21.95
C LEU A 268 7.37 9.77 -20.63
N MET A 269 8.68 9.98 -20.53
CA MET A 269 9.31 10.60 -19.36
C MET A 269 10.12 11.83 -19.77
N VAL A 270 10.27 12.77 -18.84
CA VAL A 270 11.18 13.91 -18.95
C VAL A 270 11.99 13.99 -17.66
N MET A 271 13.31 14.03 -17.78
CA MET A 271 14.27 14.07 -16.67
C MET A 271 15.10 15.35 -16.77
N ASP A 272 15.42 15.96 -15.64
CA ASP A 272 16.34 17.08 -15.55
C ASP A 272 17.77 16.58 -15.76
N THR A 273 18.47 17.11 -16.78
CA THR A 273 19.80 16.60 -17.13
C THR A 273 20.82 16.78 -16.01
N HIS A 274 20.73 17.85 -15.23
CA HIS A 274 21.77 18.19 -14.26
C HIS A 274 21.52 17.61 -12.87
N THR A 275 20.25 17.43 -12.49
CA THR A 275 19.91 16.88 -11.16
C THR A 275 19.47 15.42 -11.20
N GLY A 276 18.86 14.96 -12.29
CA GLY A 276 18.16 13.67 -12.36
C GLY A 276 16.70 13.71 -11.87
N SER A 277 16.21 14.89 -11.49
CA SER A 277 14.83 15.13 -11.05
C SER A 277 13.83 14.88 -12.19
N ILE A 278 12.85 14.00 -11.97
CA ILE A 278 11.81 13.66 -12.95
C ILE A 278 10.82 14.84 -13.07
N ARG A 279 10.73 15.41 -14.28
CA ARG A 279 9.84 16.53 -14.61
C ARG A 279 8.49 16.08 -15.19
N ALA A 280 8.43 14.91 -15.82
CA ALA A 280 7.19 14.26 -16.23
C ALA A 280 7.36 12.74 -16.35
N TRP A 281 6.27 12.01 -16.15
CA TRP A 281 6.18 10.56 -16.12
C TRP A 281 4.76 10.12 -16.51
N ALA A 282 4.56 9.80 -17.78
CA ALA A 282 3.27 9.46 -18.36
C ALA A 282 3.28 8.04 -18.95
N GLN A 283 2.15 7.35 -18.80
CA GLN A 283 1.87 6.05 -19.40
C GLN A 283 0.47 6.09 -20.04
N TYR A 284 0.28 5.36 -21.14
CA TYR A 284 -1.04 5.12 -21.70
C TYR A 284 -1.12 3.73 -22.36
N PRO A 285 -2.18 2.92 -22.14
CA PRO A 285 -3.32 3.16 -21.26
C PRO A 285 -2.94 3.33 -19.78
N SER A 286 -3.65 4.24 -19.11
CA SER A 286 -3.51 4.57 -17.68
C SER A 286 -4.72 4.06 -16.88
N TYR A 287 -4.86 4.47 -15.63
CA TYR A 287 -5.95 4.11 -14.72
C TYR A 287 -6.40 5.28 -13.83
N ASP A 288 -7.62 5.17 -13.31
CA ASP A 288 -8.17 6.01 -12.24
C ASP A 288 -7.71 5.46 -10.88
N ALA A 289 -6.94 6.25 -10.13
CA ALA A 289 -6.37 5.85 -8.84
C ALA A 289 -7.36 6.00 -7.66
N ASP A 290 -8.42 6.81 -7.80
CA ASP A 290 -9.54 6.83 -6.85
C ASP A 290 -10.38 5.54 -6.98
N ASN A 291 -10.36 4.92 -8.16
CA ASN A 291 -11.15 3.73 -8.53
C ASN A 291 -10.29 2.60 -9.12
N TYR A 292 -9.10 2.37 -8.54
CA TYR A 292 -8.10 1.41 -9.04
C TYR A 292 -8.66 0.00 -9.30
N ALA A 293 -9.68 -0.42 -8.54
CA ALA A 293 -10.33 -1.72 -8.65
C ALA A 293 -11.17 -1.91 -9.93
N ALA A 294 -11.47 -0.85 -10.67
CA ALA A 294 -12.12 -0.90 -11.99
C ALA A 294 -11.12 -1.02 -13.16
N GLY A 295 -9.83 -0.79 -12.92
CA GLY A 295 -8.77 -0.92 -13.92
C GLY A 295 -8.37 -2.38 -14.21
N THR A 296 -7.51 -2.57 -15.21
CA THR A 296 -6.84 -3.87 -15.42
C THR A 296 -5.48 -3.90 -14.73
N LEU A 297 -5.04 -5.07 -14.25
CA LEU A 297 -3.71 -5.24 -13.66
C LEU A 297 -2.56 -4.85 -14.60
N ALA A 298 -2.79 -4.83 -15.92
CA ALA A 298 -1.81 -4.37 -16.89
C ALA A 298 -1.66 -2.84 -16.91
N ASN A 299 -2.74 -2.09 -16.64
CA ASN A 299 -2.73 -0.63 -16.55
C ASN A 299 -2.10 -0.14 -15.24
N LEU A 300 -2.25 -0.89 -14.14
CA LEU A 300 -1.67 -0.57 -12.82
C LEU A 300 -0.13 -0.72 -12.79
N ARG A 301 0.43 -1.54 -13.70
CA ARG A 301 1.88 -1.77 -13.77
C ARG A 301 2.56 -0.60 -14.46
N ASP A 302 3.53 0.01 -13.79
CA ASP A 302 4.39 1.03 -14.37
C ASP A 302 5.42 0.40 -15.34
N LEU A 303 5.26 0.69 -16.64
CA LEU A 303 6.12 0.18 -17.71
C LEU A 303 7.51 0.84 -17.70
N ALA A 304 7.66 2.06 -17.19
CA ALA A 304 8.93 2.79 -17.21
C ALA A 304 10.02 2.10 -16.38
N VAL A 305 9.62 1.46 -15.28
CA VAL A 305 10.53 0.78 -14.33
C VAL A 305 10.40 -0.74 -14.32
N SER A 306 9.39 -1.32 -14.98
CA SER A 306 9.13 -2.78 -14.91
C SER A 306 8.87 -3.48 -16.26
N GLN A 307 9.06 -2.79 -17.39
CA GLN A 307 9.00 -3.41 -18.72
C GLN A 307 10.34 -3.30 -19.45
N PRO A 308 11.24 -4.29 -19.30
CA PRO A 308 12.41 -4.43 -20.16
C PRO A 308 12.02 -4.53 -21.64
N TYR A 309 12.78 -3.88 -22.51
CA TYR A 309 12.67 -3.94 -23.97
C TYR A 309 14.07 -3.85 -24.61
N GLU A 310 14.20 -4.26 -25.88
CA GLU A 310 15.43 -4.03 -26.65
C GLU A 310 15.47 -2.56 -27.13
N PRO A 311 16.44 -1.73 -26.70
CA PRO A 311 16.45 -0.30 -27.01
C PRO A 311 16.77 0.03 -28.47
N GLY A 312 17.29 -0.93 -29.24
CA GLY A 312 17.63 -0.75 -30.65
C GLY A 312 18.59 0.42 -30.87
N SER A 313 18.34 1.22 -31.93
CA SER A 313 19.21 2.34 -32.31
C SER A 313 19.42 3.41 -31.22
N VAL A 314 18.57 3.46 -30.19
CA VAL A 314 18.77 4.38 -29.04
C VAL A 314 20.06 4.06 -28.28
N MET A 315 20.45 2.78 -28.21
CA MET A 315 21.71 2.32 -27.60
C MET A 315 22.95 2.89 -28.28
N LYS A 316 22.87 3.31 -29.56
CA LYS A 316 24.01 3.89 -30.28
C LYS A 316 24.53 5.17 -29.61
N VAL A 317 23.70 5.89 -28.85
CA VAL A 317 24.13 7.03 -28.03
C VAL A 317 25.20 6.60 -27.00
N VAL A 318 25.00 5.45 -26.34
CA VAL A 318 25.95 4.86 -25.39
C VAL A 318 27.19 4.34 -26.11
N THR A 319 27.02 3.57 -27.19
CA THR A 319 28.11 3.05 -28.03
C THR A 319 29.05 4.15 -28.53
N PHE A 320 28.49 5.27 -29.00
CA PHE A 320 29.27 6.41 -29.51
C PHE A 320 29.91 7.22 -28.39
N ALA A 321 29.22 7.45 -27.27
CA ALA A 321 29.80 8.16 -26.13
C ALA A 321 31.01 7.40 -25.56
N GLY A 322 30.89 6.08 -25.42
CA GLY A 322 31.99 5.19 -25.03
C GLY A 322 33.20 5.30 -25.97
N GLY A 323 32.99 5.07 -27.26
CA GLY A 323 34.06 5.10 -28.25
C GLY A 323 34.75 6.48 -28.40
N LEU A 324 34.06 7.57 -28.04
CA LEU A 324 34.62 8.92 -27.96
C LEU A 324 35.46 9.12 -26.69
N GLU A 325 34.98 8.70 -25.52
CA GLU A 325 35.72 8.82 -24.25
C GLU A 325 36.99 7.96 -24.26
N ASN A 326 36.89 6.72 -24.72
CA ASN A 326 38.03 5.82 -24.95
C ASN A 326 38.94 6.26 -26.11
N ARG A 327 38.58 7.34 -26.83
CA ARG A 327 39.33 7.93 -27.97
C ARG A 327 39.57 6.95 -29.12
N ALA A 328 38.74 5.91 -29.22
CA ALA A 328 38.74 4.96 -30.32
C ALA A 328 38.24 5.61 -31.61
N ILE A 329 37.33 6.58 -31.50
CA ILE A 329 36.76 7.33 -32.62
C ILE A 329 36.82 8.85 -32.39
N THR A 330 36.58 9.58 -33.47
CA THR A 330 36.22 11.01 -33.50
C THR A 330 35.07 11.18 -34.50
N PRO A 331 34.29 12.29 -34.47
CA PRO A 331 33.21 12.50 -35.46
C PRO A 331 33.70 12.48 -36.92
N SER A 332 34.95 12.89 -37.15
CA SER A 332 35.62 12.88 -38.46
C SER A 332 36.38 11.59 -38.77
N THR A 333 36.33 10.57 -37.91
CA THR A 333 36.89 9.25 -38.21
C THR A 333 36.08 8.62 -39.34
N VAL A 334 36.76 8.08 -40.34
CA VAL A 334 36.13 7.46 -41.51
C VAL A 334 36.26 5.94 -41.47
N ILE A 335 35.20 5.26 -41.90
CA ILE A 335 35.15 3.80 -42.06
C ILE A 335 34.65 3.44 -43.45
N ASP A 336 35.00 2.23 -43.89
CA ASP A 336 34.42 1.59 -45.06
C ASP A 336 33.20 0.78 -44.58
N GLU A 337 32.04 1.46 -44.46
CA GLU A 337 30.79 0.84 -44.04
C GLU A 337 30.34 -0.16 -45.12
N ARG A 338 30.38 -1.44 -44.73
CA ARG A 338 29.90 -2.56 -45.51
C ARG A 338 29.21 -3.58 -44.63
N GLN A 339 28.22 -4.24 -45.23
CA GLN A 339 27.57 -5.42 -44.66
C GLN A 339 28.59 -6.46 -44.22
N SER A 340 28.57 -6.74 -42.91
CA SER A 340 29.52 -7.60 -42.23
C SER A 340 28.83 -8.87 -41.74
N VAL A 341 29.57 -9.98 -41.72
CA VAL A 341 29.10 -11.26 -41.19
C VAL A 341 29.83 -11.56 -39.88
N VAL A 342 29.07 -11.75 -38.79
CA VAL A 342 29.59 -12.05 -37.44
C VAL A 342 28.93 -13.33 -36.94
N ASP A 343 29.73 -14.31 -36.49
CA ASP A 343 29.29 -15.68 -36.14
C ASP A 343 28.36 -16.36 -37.18
N GLY A 344 28.46 -15.97 -38.45
CA GLY A 344 27.61 -16.47 -39.54
C GLY A 344 26.29 -15.71 -39.76
N VAL A 345 25.99 -14.69 -38.96
CA VAL A 345 24.85 -13.78 -39.11
C VAL A 345 25.27 -12.54 -39.91
N LEU A 346 24.47 -12.15 -40.90
CA LEU A 346 24.68 -10.94 -41.70
C LEU A 346 24.06 -9.72 -40.98
N ILE A 347 24.87 -8.69 -40.73
CA ILE A 347 24.42 -7.45 -40.11
C ILE A 347 23.88 -6.50 -41.18
N HIS A 348 22.63 -6.07 -41.00
CA HIS A 348 21.91 -5.20 -41.94
C HIS A 348 21.71 -3.81 -41.37
N ASP A 349 22.00 -2.79 -42.18
CA ASP A 349 21.50 -1.42 -41.97
C ASP A 349 20.03 -1.32 -42.41
N TRP A 350 19.35 -0.25 -42.02
CA TRP A 350 17.89 -0.11 -42.20
C TRP A 350 17.41 -0.19 -43.66
N ASP A 351 18.26 0.20 -44.63
CA ASP A 351 17.96 0.12 -46.07
C ASP A 351 18.49 -1.17 -46.74
N SER A 352 19.19 -2.01 -45.96
CA SER A 352 19.88 -3.23 -46.41
C SER A 352 20.91 -3.03 -47.52
N ARG A 353 21.65 -1.91 -47.53
CA ARG A 353 22.78 -1.65 -48.44
C ARG A 353 24.12 -1.54 -47.69
N SER A 354 25.07 -0.85 -48.30
CA SER A 354 26.38 -0.50 -47.78
C SER A 354 26.76 0.87 -48.33
N HIS A 355 27.19 1.77 -47.46
CA HIS A 355 27.35 3.19 -47.73
C HIS A 355 28.79 3.56 -48.14
N GLY A 356 29.74 2.64 -47.96
CA GLY A 356 31.13 2.81 -48.36
C GLY A 356 31.88 3.75 -47.42
N ILE A 357 32.71 4.64 -47.96
CA ILE A 357 33.52 5.54 -47.13
C ILE A 357 32.65 6.64 -46.51
N VAL A 358 32.28 6.47 -45.24
CA VAL A 358 31.45 7.38 -44.44
C VAL A 358 32.18 7.84 -43.18
N SER A 359 31.74 8.96 -42.60
CA SER A 359 32.26 9.45 -41.31
C SER A 359 31.46 8.89 -40.14
N MET A 360 32.04 8.86 -38.93
CA MET A 360 31.30 8.47 -37.72
C MET A 360 30.13 9.41 -37.42
N GLN A 361 30.20 10.70 -37.78
CA GLN A 361 29.03 11.58 -37.77
C GLN A 361 27.90 11.01 -38.66
N THR A 362 28.21 10.67 -39.91
CA THR A 362 27.26 10.07 -40.87
C THR A 362 26.67 8.74 -40.37
N VAL A 363 27.48 7.89 -39.73
CA VAL A 363 27.00 6.62 -39.14
C VAL A 363 25.92 6.85 -38.08
N LEU A 364 26.05 7.90 -37.28
CA LEU A 364 25.07 8.26 -36.26
C LEU A 364 23.85 8.98 -36.86
N ASP A 365 24.08 9.91 -37.79
CA ASP A 365 23.03 10.67 -38.50
C ASP A 365 22.06 9.75 -39.26
N ASP A 366 22.60 8.81 -40.06
CA ASP A 366 21.83 7.85 -40.86
C ASP A 366 21.47 6.56 -40.07
N SER A 367 21.87 6.46 -38.80
CA SER A 367 21.75 5.30 -37.92
C SER A 367 22.15 3.97 -38.57
N LEU A 368 23.40 3.88 -39.05
CA LEU A 368 23.97 2.68 -39.66
C LEU A 368 24.33 1.64 -38.57
N ASN A 369 24.04 0.35 -38.80
CA ASN A 369 24.23 -0.72 -37.81
C ASN A 369 25.63 -1.33 -37.90
N ASN A 370 26.10 -1.60 -39.11
CA ASN A 370 27.48 -2.03 -39.37
C ASN A 370 28.49 -0.98 -38.88
N GLY A 371 28.15 0.31 -39.01
CA GLY A 371 28.97 1.39 -38.47
C GLY A 371 28.98 1.47 -36.94
N ALA A 372 27.84 1.25 -36.25
CA ALA A 372 27.78 1.18 -34.79
C ALA A 372 28.59 -0.02 -34.24
N MET A 373 28.46 -1.19 -34.88
CA MET A 373 29.33 -2.35 -34.65
C MET A 373 30.80 -1.98 -34.89
N LYS A 374 31.11 -1.10 -35.85
CA LYS A 374 32.48 -0.69 -36.09
C LYS A 374 33.05 0.23 -35.01
N VAL A 375 32.22 0.99 -34.29
CA VAL A 375 32.64 1.73 -33.08
C VAL A 375 33.02 0.74 -31.98
N GLU A 376 32.17 -0.24 -31.68
CA GLU A 376 32.48 -1.31 -30.70
C GLU A 376 33.81 -2.02 -31.04
N GLN A 377 34.00 -2.43 -32.30
CA GLN A 377 35.24 -3.11 -32.71
C GLN A 377 36.50 -2.23 -32.62
N MET A 378 36.37 -0.91 -32.67
CA MET A 378 37.49 0.03 -32.57
C MET A 378 37.81 0.40 -31.12
N GLU A 379 36.79 0.41 -30.26
CA GLU A 379 36.88 0.52 -28.81
C GLU A 379 37.41 -0.76 -28.15
N GLY A 380 36.95 -1.90 -28.65
CA GLY A 380 37.24 -3.25 -28.18
C GLY A 380 36.27 -3.71 -27.09
N GLN A 381 35.60 -4.84 -27.35
CA GLN A 381 34.76 -5.66 -26.48
C GLN A 381 34.79 -5.40 -24.96
N SER A 382 35.98 -5.33 -24.31
CA SER A 382 36.08 -5.12 -22.86
C SER A 382 35.84 -3.68 -22.41
N ALA A 383 36.23 -2.69 -23.22
CA ALA A 383 35.92 -1.29 -22.97
C ALA A 383 34.44 -1.00 -23.25
N PHE A 384 33.90 -1.55 -24.35
CA PHE A 384 32.47 -1.48 -24.66
C PHE A 384 31.59 -2.12 -23.56
N TYR A 385 31.97 -3.31 -23.07
CA TYR A 385 31.25 -3.97 -21.97
C TYR A 385 31.32 -3.17 -20.66
N GLY A 386 32.48 -2.57 -20.35
CA GLY A 386 32.63 -1.66 -19.21
C GLY A 386 31.68 -0.47 -19.33
N ASN A 387 31.69 0.21 -20.48
CA ASN A 387 30.83 1.37 -20.76
C ASN A 387 29.34 1.05 -20.62
N LEU A 388 28.85 -0.12 -21.08
CA LEU A 388 27.46 -0.50 -20.83
C LEU A 388 27.12 -0.47 -19.33
N LEU A 389 28.00 -1.02 -18.48
CA LEU A 389 27.79 -1.02 -17.03
C LEU A 389 27.96 0.38 -16.41
N ASP A 390 28.92 1.17 -16.87
CA ASP A 390 29.18 2.53 -16.36
C ASP A 390 28.07 3.53 -16.74
N PHE A 391 27.34 3.29 -17.84
CA PHE A 391 26.09 3.99 -18.17
C PHE A 391 24.86 3.46 -17.39
N GLY A 392 25.02 2.44 -16.55
CA GLY A 392 23.97 1.85 -15.71
C GLY A 392 23.14 0.75 -16.37
N ILE A 393 23.50 0.29 -17.58
CA ILE A 393 22.72 -0.72 -18.31
C ILE A 393 22.75 -2.06 -17.54
N GLY A 394 21.57 -2.56 -17.17
CA GLY A 394 21.42 -3.79 -16.39
C GLY A 394 21.76 -3.67 -14.91
N ALA A 395 21.86 -2.45 -14.36
CA ALA A 395 21.81 -2.19 -12.92
C ALA A 395 20.53 -1.40 -12.57
N PRO A 396 19.90 -1.64 -11.40
CA PRO A 396 18.83 -0.79 -10.91
C PRO A 396 19.31 0.66 -10.82
N THR A 397 18.49 1.61 -11.31
CA THR A 397 18.83 3.03 -11.27
C THR A 397 18.76 3.60 -9.84
N GLY A 398 18.08 2.90 -8.93
CA GLY A 398 17.91 3.33 -7.55
C GLY A 398 16.89 4.45 -7.40
N VAL A 399 15.96 4.56 -8.35
CA VAL A 399 14.87 5.54 -8.29
C VAL A 399 13.97 5.31 -7.07
N ASP A 400 13.40 6.38 -6.54
CA ASP A 400 12.55 6.39 -5.36
C ASP A 400 11.10 5.97 -5.62
N ILE A 401 10.91 4.98 -6.49
CA ILE A 401 9.61 4.48 -6.97
C ILE A 401 9.50 2.97 -6.72
N ALA A 402 8.36 2.51 -6.22
CA ALA A 402 8.16 1.08 -5.97
C ALA A 402 7.91 0.30 -7.26
N GLY A 403 8.63 -0.83 -7.43
CA GLY A 403 8.46 -1.74 -8.56
C GLY A 403 9.58 -1.72 -9.61
N GLU A 404 10.71 -1.06 -9.34
CA GLU A 404 11.91 -1.15 -10.20
C GLU A 404 12.35 -2.60 -10.40
N HIS A 405 12.49 -3.00 -11.67
CA HIS A 405 12.92 -4.33 -12.09
C HIS A 405 13.86 -4.23 -13.31
N THR A 406 15.14 -4.50 -13.05
CA THR A 406 16.19 -4.53 -14.07
C THR A 406 16.57 -5.96 -14.47
N VAL A 407 16.99 -6.14 -15.73
CA VAL A 407 17.59 -7.39 -16.22
C VAL A 407 19.10 -7.19 -16.35
N ALA A 408 19.87 -7.92 -15.54
CA ALA A 408 21.32 -7.79 -15.55
C ALA A 408 21.94 -8.18 -16.90
N VAL A 409 22.92 -7.37 -17.35
CA VAL A 409 23.73 -7.69 -18.53
C VAL A 409 24.44 -9.03 -18.30
N PRO A 410 24.37 -10.01 -19.23
CA PRO A 410 25.03 -11.29 -19.05
C PRO A 410 26.54 -11.13 -18.81
N ALA A 411 27.12 -11.95 -17.92
CA ALA A 411 28.53 -11.85 -17.57
C ALA A 411 29.44 -11.94 -18.81
N GLN A 412 30.41 -11.04 -18.96
CA GLN A 412 31.23 -10.89 -20.16
C GLN A 412 31.81 -12.21 -20.70
N ALA A 413 32.19 -13.13 -19.82
CA ALA A 413 32.75 -14.44 -20.18
C ALA A 413 31.78 -15.39 -20.92
N SER A 414 30.47 -15.06 -21.02
CA SER A 414 29.50 -15.79 -21.86
C SER A 414 29.24 -15.15 -23.22
N TRP A 415 29.80 -13.97 -23.50
CA TRP A 415 29.61 -13.25 -24.76
C TRP A 415 30.45 -13.84 -25.90
N ARG A 416 29.95 -13.69 -27.12
CA ARG A 416 30.66 -13.95 -28.38
C ARG A 416 30.64 -12.68 -29.23
N ASP A 417 31.39 -12.67 -30.32
CA ASP A 417 31.49 -11.53 -31.23
C ASP A 417 30.11 -11.04 -31.70
N ILE A 418 29.14 -11.94 -31.94
CA ILE A 418 27.77 -11.53 -32.29
C ILE A 418 27.05 -10.77 -31.17
N ASN A 419 27.31 -11.06 -29.89
CA ASN A 419 26.68 -10.36 -28.77
C ASN A 419 27.18 -8.91 -28.67
N TYR A 420 28.48 -8.70 -28.86
CA TYR A 420 29.06 -7.35 -28.95
C TYR A 420 28.51 -6.59 -30.15
N ALA A 421 28.47 -7.24 -31.31
CA ALA A 421 27.93 -6.66 -32.53
C ALA A 421 26.46 -6.22 -32.36
N THR A 422 25.57 -7.09 -31.86
CA THR A 422 24.14 -6.72 -31.68
C THR A 422 23.94 -5.69 -30.58
N ALA A 423 24.67 -5.79 -29.46
CA ALA A 423 24.55 -4.85 -28.36
C ALA A 423 24.95 -3.42 -28.77
N SER A 424 25.93 -3.26 -29.66
CA SER A 424 26.36 -1.96 -30.20
C SER A 424 25.23 -1.13 -30.85
N PHE A 425 24.17 -1.81 -31.31
CA PHE A 425 22.94 -1.21 -31.84
C PHE A 425 21.67 -1.68 -31.11
N GLY A 426 21.80 -2.09 -29.84
CA GLY A 426 20.70 -2.29 -28.90
C GLY A 426 19.85 -3.55 -29.11
N GLN A 427 20.43 -4.63 -29.62
CA GLN A 427 19.81 -5.95 -29.74
C GLN A 427 20.61 -7.01 -28.96
N GLY A 428 19.94 -8.01 -28.39
CA GLY A 428 20.56 -8.98 -27.46
C GLY A 428 20.92 -8.40 -26.09
N VAL A 429 20.59 -7.12 -25.85
CA VAL A 429 20.63 -6.41 -24.58
C VAL A 429 19.28 -5.75 -24.37
N VAL A 430 18.79 -5.73 -23.14
CA VAL A 430 17.51 -5.11 -22.78
C VAL A 430 17.68 -4.09 -21.68
N THR A 431 16.82 -3.08 -21.68
CA THR A 431 16.77 -1.97 -20.71
C THR A 431 15.33 -1.75 -20.30
N THR A 432 15.08 -1.25 -19.08
CA THR A 432 13.83 -0.52 -18.82
C THR A 432 13.87 0.86 -19.51
N PRO A 433 12.72 1.49 -19.80
CA PRO A 433 12.70 2.87 -20.31
C PRO A 433 13.44 3.85 -19.40
N LEU A 434 13.44 3.64 -18.08
CA LEU A 434 14.17 4.49 -17.14
C LEU A 434 15.69 4.30 -17.23
N GLU A 435 16.19 3.06 -17.31
CA GLU A 435 17.62 2.78 -17.51
C GLU A 435 18.15 3.47 -18.77
N MET A 436 17.41 3.34 -19.90
CA MET A 436 17.79 3.98 -21.16
C MET A 436 17.70 5.50 -21.07
N LEU A 437 16.71 6.06 -20.37
CA LEU A 437 16.62 7.51 -20.11
C LEU A 437 17.83 8.01 -19.31
N ALA A 438 18.18 7.36 -18.20
CA ALA A 438 19.31 7.73 -17.35
C ALA A 438 20.65 7.69 -18.11
N ALA A 439 20.86 6.67 -18.95
CA ALA A 439 22.04 6.54 -19.79
C ALA A 439 22.16 7.66 -20.84
N ILE A 440 21.07 8.05 -21.51
CA ILE A 440 21.05 9.21 -22.42
C ILE A 440 21.26 10.52 -21.64
N ASN A 441 20.63 10.63 -20.45
CA ASN A 441 20.70 11.80 -19.60
C ASN A 441 22.15 12.11 -19.18
N ALA A 442 22.96 11.08 -18.91
CA ALA A 442 24.40 11.23 -18.66
C ALA A 442 25.15 11.93 -19.82
N VAL A 443 24.83 11.60 -21.08
CA VAL A 443 25.40 12.30 -22.25
C VAL A 443 24.91 13.75 -22.33
N GLY A 444 23.62 13.99 -22.05
CA GLY A 444 23.04 15.33 -21.91
C GLY A 444 23.63 16.17 -20.77
N ASN A 445 24.25 15.51 -19.78
CA ASN A 445 24.93 16.10 -18.61
C ASN A 445 26.47 16.09 -18.76
N GLY A 446 26.99 16.05 -20.00
CA GLY A 446 28.42 16.14 -20.27
C GLY A 446 29.24 14.93 -19.81
N GLY A 447 28.63 13.75 -19.73
CA GLY A 447 29.25 12.50 -19.28
C GLY A 447 29.01 12.14 -17.82
N VAL A 448 28.32 12.99 -17.05
CA VAL A 448 28.05 12.74 -15.62
C VAL A 448 26.68 12.05 -15.46
N TRP A 449 26.69 10.76 -15.18
CA TRP A 449 25.47 10.03 -14.76
C TRP A 449 24.93 10.58 -13.44
N VAL A 450 23.61 10.77 -13.37
CA VAL A 450 22.89 11.28 -12.19
C VAL A 450 21.67 10.42 -11.90
N GLN A 451 21.43 10.15 -10.61
CA GLN A 451 20.40 9.24 -10.14
C GLN A 451 18.99 9.81 -10.43
N PRO A 452 18.14 9.08 -11.19
CA PRO A 452 16.75 9.45 -11.35
C PRO A 452 16.04 9.51 -10.00
N HIS A 453 15.28 10.58 -9.77
CA HIS A 453 14.43 10.70 -8.57
C HIS A 453 13.19 11.54 -8.85
N ALA A 454 12.09 11.18 -8.21
CA ALA A 454 10.80 11.84 -8.33
C ALA A 454 10.52 12.82 -7.19
N VAL A 455 11.04 12.60 -5.98
CA VAL A 455 10.89 13.52 -4.85
C VAL A 455 12.08 14.48 -4.74
N ASP A 456 11.84 15.77 -4.96
CA ASP A 456 12.84 16.85 -4.76
C ASP A 456 12.98 17.23 -3.28
N ALA A 457 11.94 17.00 -2.44
CA ALA A 457 12.02 17.13 -0.98
C ALA A 457 10.91 16.40 -0.22
N VAL A 458 11.25 15.90 0.97
CA VAL A 458 10.29 15.54 2.03
C VAL A 458 10.08 16.76 2.92
N VAL A 459 8.82 17.08 3.25
CA VAL A 459 8.41 18.34 3.91
C VAL A 459 7.52 18.03 5.11
N ASP A 460 7.85 18.55 6.28
CA ASP A 460 7.10 18.30 7.51
C ASP A 460 5.89 19.25 7.59
N PRO A 461 4.64 18.77 7.72
CA PRO A 461 3.45 19.63 7.72
C PRO A 461 3.37 20.61 8.89
N THR A 462 4.18 20.41 9.93
CA THR A 462 4.23 21.20 11.17
C THR A 462 5.38 22.21 11.19
N THR A 463 6.52 21.90 10.54
CA THR A 463 7.78 22.66 10.66
C THR A 463 8.33 23.21 9.34
N GLY A 464 7.93 22.66 8.19
CA GLY A 464 8.30 23.12 6.84
C GLY A 464 9.46 22.37 6.22
#